data_AF-A0AAV9J102-F1
#
_entry.id   AF-A0AAV9J102-F1
#
_cell.length_a   1.000
_cell.length_b   1.000
_cell.length_c   1.000
_cell.angle_alpha   90.00
_cell.angle_beta   90.00
_cell.angle_gamma   90.00
#
_symmetry.space_group_name_H-M   'P 1'
#
loop_
_entity.id
_entity.type
_entity.pdbx_description
1 polymer ?
#
loop_
_entity_poly.entity_id
_entity_poly.type
_entity_poly.pdbx_seq_one_letter_code
_entity_poly.pdbx_strand_id
1 'polypeptide(L)'
;MLWPPGVRPMRYGALKRLVSVAIVLMTVGAFLACARNFDAVRRYVRESVSPAPEIHAFYNVYWSRAAPRIAEEQLSLLSKSNLHINKLHVYGIGKNLTRLPTIEQWADFPVQYDRLMPEGNEYITLKGVQDFCRLKVATGKKAIVLYLHPKGSFHPHRSNELYRKAMNHFVLRDPFPCLRTLQSGLCDVCGMRFSREPHAHFPGNIWWADCAYIAQLYEPDVPRTELAGVNLPDYCIGVGRFASEHWIASHPQLRPCDCLPFSREHFYWYGAERIENTVSFFDEDVQCVPAPRPGMQEFAHNQSQYNRVVAKCSRLSAEADRKAYASQIGSWRE
;
A
#
# COMPACT_ATOMS: atom_id res chain seq x y z
N MET A 1 -6.34 49.67 -75.12
CA MET A 1 -6.71 49.71 -73.68
C MET A 1 -5.79 50.70 -72.99
N LEU A 2 -6.31 51.89 -72.68
CA LEU A 2 -5.57 53.02 -72.12
C LEU A 2 -5.81 53.05 -70.60
N TRP A 3 -4.74 53.07 -69.81
CA TRP A 3 -4.81 53.33 -68.37
C TRP A 3 -5.01 54.84 -68.11
N PRO A 4 -5.67 55.22 -67.00
CA PRO A 4 -5.90 56.63 -66.68
C PRO A 4 -4.59 57.32 -66.23
N PRO A 5 -4.37 58.59 -66.60
CA PRO A 5 -3.24 59.37 -66.12
C PRO A 5 -3.46 59.80 -64.67
N GLY A 6 -2.59 59.40 -63.75
CA GLY A 6 -2.60 59.90 -62.37
C GLY A 6 -2.03 58.98 -61.28
N VAL A 7 -1.83 57.69 -61.57
CA VAL A 7 -1.33 56.74 -60.56
C VAL A 7 0.20 56.70 -60.61
N ARG A 8 0.87 57.35 -59.64
CA ARG A 8 2.32 57.20 -59.45
C ARG A 8 2.62 55.76 -59.01
N PRO A 9 3.49 55.01 -59.71
CA PRO A 9 3.84 53.66 -59.30
C PRO A 9 4.48 53.69 -57.92
N MET A 10 3.84 53.03 -56.96
CA MET A 10 4.38 52.86 -55.63
C MET A 10 5.73 52.14 -55.75
N ARG A 11 6.81 52.76 -55.27
CA ARG A 11 8.17 52.21 -55.37
C ARG A 11 8.18 50.82 -54.72
N TYR A 12 8.41 49.78 -55.54
CA TYR A 12 8.47 48.36 -55.16
C TYR A 12 9.31 48.07 -53.89
N GLY A 13 10.28 48.93 -53.55
CA GLY A 13 11.07 48.82 -52.33
C GLY A 13 10.32 49.09 -51.02
N ALA A 14 9.30 49.96 -51.03
CA ALA A 14 8.51 50.27 -49.82
C ALA A 14 7.56 49.12 -49.46
N LEU A 15 6.95 48.48 -50.46
CA LEU A 15 6.06 47.34 -50.28
C LEU A 15 6.83 46.10 -49.78
N LYS A 16 8.05 45.84 -50.29
CA LYS A 16 8.91 44.77 -49.78
C LYS A 16 9.28 44.96 -48.31
N ARG A 17 9.61 46.18 -47.89
CA ARG A 17 9.94 46.47 -46.47
C ARG A 17 8.73 46.27 -45.55
N LEU A 18 7.54 46.71 -45.97
CA LEU A 18 6.31 46.51 -45.18
C LEU A 18 5.94 45.02 -45.05
N VAL A 19 6.09 44.24 -46.12
CA VAL A 19 5.82 42.79 -46.09
C VAL A 19 6.84 42.06 -45.21
N SER A 20 8.14 42.40 -45.29
CA SER A 20 9.16 41.80 -44.43
C SER A 20 8.95 42.13 -42.95
N VAL A 21 8.58 43.36 -42.62
CA VAL A 21 8.26 43.76 -41.23
C VAL A 21 7.00 43.04 -40.73
N ALA A 22 5.97 42.91 -41.56
CA ALA A 22 4.76 42.18 -41.20
C ALA A 22 5.03 40.69 -40.94
N ILE A 23 5.88 40.04 -41.76
CA ILE A 23 6.26 38.62 -41.57
C ILE A 23 7.05 38.44 -40.27
N VAL A 24 8.00 39.34 -39.97
CA VAL A 24 8.78 39.30 -38.72
C VAL A 24 7.88 39.53 -37.50
N LEU A 25 6.96 40.49 -37.56
CA LEU A 25 6.03 40.75 -36.46
C LEU A 25 5.05 39.58 -36.25
N MET A 26 4.58 38.94 -37.32
CA MET A 26 3.73 37.75 -37.22
C MET A 26 4.47 36.53 -36.65
N THR A 27 5.73 36.32 -37.04
CA THR A 27 6.55 35.22 -36.49
C THR A 27 6.92 35.45 -35.03
N VAL A 28 7.30 36.68 -34.66
CA VAL A 28 7.57 37.04 -33.26
C VAL A 28 6.30 36.95 -32.41
N GLY A 29 5.15 37.40 -32.92
CA GLY A 29 3.86 37.28 -32.25
C GLY A 29 3.44 35.83 -32.01
N ALA A 30 3.60 34.95 -33.01
CA ALA A 30 3.32 33.52 -32.87
C ALA A 30 4.27 32.84 -31.86
N PHE A 31 5.55 33.20 -31.86
CA PHE A 31 6.52 32.67 -30.90
C PHE A 31 6.22 33.11 -29.46
N LEU A 32 5.85 34.38 -29.26
CA LEU A 32 5.46 34.91 -27.95
C LEU A 32 4.14 34.31 -27.43
N ALA A 33 3.16 34.08 -28.32
CA ALA A 33 1.92 33.39 -27.97
C ALA A 33 2.17 31.92 -27.58
N CYS A 34 3.05 31.22 -28.30
CA CYS A 34 3.44 29.86 -27.99
C CYS A 34 4.23 29.77 -26.67
N ALA A 35 5.15 30.71 -26.43
CA ALA A 35 5.91 30.79 -25.17
C ALA A 35 5.01 31.07 -23.96
N ARG A 36 4.01 31.96 -24.10
CA ARG A 36 3.00 32.20 -23.04
C ARG A 36 2.16 30.96 -22.73
N ASN A 37 1.80 30.18 -23.75
CA ASN A 37 1.13 28.89 -23.55
C ASN A 37 2.05 27.86 -22.89
N PHE A 38 3.34 27.85 -23.21
CA PHE A 38 4.31 26.96 -22.58
C PHE A 38 4.47 27.26 -21.08
N ASP A 39 4.53 28.54 -20.69
CA ASP A 39 4.59 28.92 -19.28
C ASP A 39 3.29 28.60 -18.54
N ALA A 40 2.13 28.78 -19.18
CA ALA A 40 0.84 28.38 -18.61
C ALA A 40 0.73 26.86 -18.44
N VAL A 41 1.16 26.08 -19.42
CA VAL A 41 1.22 24.61 -19.34
C VAL A 41 2.24 24.16 -18.30
N ARG A 42 3.42 24.79 -18.21
CA ARG A 42 4.44 24.43 -17.21
C ARG A 42 4.01 24.78 -15.80
N ARG A 43 3.25 25.88 -15.63
CA ARG A 43 2.63 26.27 -14.36
C ARG A 43 1.49 25.33 -14.00
N TYR A 44 0.61 25.01 -14.94
CA TYR A 44 -0.43 23.99 -14.77
C TYR A 44 0.17 22.63 -14.43
N VAL A 45 1.23 22.18 -15.10
CA VAL A 45 1.95 20.93 -14.80
C VAL A 45 2.63 20.99 -13.43
N ARG A 46 3.29 22.09 -13.05
CA ARG A 46 3.88 22.24 -11.71
C ARG A 46 2.84 22.29 -10.60
N GLU A 47 1.68 22.89 -10.85
CA GLU A 47 0.57 23.01 -9.90
C GLU A 47 -0.28 21.72 -9.86
N SER A 48 -0.24 20.90 -10.92
CA SER A 48 -0.97 19.62 -11.01
C SER A 48 -0.14 18.39 -10.60
N VAL A 49 1.19 18.49 -10.55
CA VAL A 49 2.02 17.43 -9.96
C VAL A 49 1.95 17.58 -8.44
N SER A 50 0.97 16.89 -7.84
CA SER A 50 0.96 16.67 -6.39
C SER A 50 2.36 16.21 -5.93
N PRO A 51 2.89 16.73 -4.82
CA PRO A 51 4.15 16.22 -4.28
C PRO A 51 4.03 14.70 -4.10
N ALA A 52 5.11 13.99 -4.41
CA ALA A 52 5.17 12.55 -4.20
C ALA A 52 4.77 12.21 -2.75
N PRO A 53 4.02 11.12 -2.52
CA PRO A 53 3.61 10.76 -1.17
C PRO A 53 4.84 10.48 -0.30
N GLU A 54 4.78 10.87 0.97
CA GLU A 54 5.76 10.43 1.96
C GLU A 54 5.64 8.91 2.17
N ILE A 55 6.74 8.21 2.33
CA ILE A 55 6.78 6.77 2.52
C ILE A 55 7.34 6.46 3.91
N HIS A 56 6.56 5.76 4.73
CA HIS A 56 6.95 5.36 6.07
C HIS A 56 6.80 3.86 6.27
N ALA A 57 7.67 3.26 7.08
CA ALA A 57 7.57 1.86 7.46
C ALA A 57 7.29 1.74 8.97
N PHE A 58 6.48 0.78 9.36
CA PHE A 58 6.09 0.49 10.74
C PHE A 58 6.39 -0.96 11.06
N TYR A 59 7.36 -1.18 11.94
CA TYR A 59 7.88 -2.49 12.23
C TYR A 59 7.49 -2.95 13.64
N ASN A 60 6.56 -3.90 13.70
CA ASN A 60 6.16 -4.55 14.95
C ASN A 60 7.15 -5.68 15.29
N VAL A 61 8.07 -5.45 16.21
CA VAL A 61 9.13 -6.40 16.55
C VAL A 61 8.84 -7.05 17.89
N TYR A 62 8.33 -8.29 17.87
CA TYR A 62 8.38 -9.15 19.04
C TYR A 62 9.81 -9.70 19.20
N TRP A 63 10.51 -9.22 20.23
CA TRP A 63 11.92 -9.53 20.44
C TRP A 63 12.11 -10.94 20.99
N SER A 64 12.56 -11.83 20.12
CA SER A 64 12.92 -13.21 20.42
C SER A 64 14.34 -13.53 19.94
N ARG A 65 14.85 -14.73 20.22
CA ARG A 65 16.17 -15.17 19.72
C ARG A 65 16.28 -15.14 18.18
N ALA A 66 15.17 -15.34 17.47
CA ALA A 66 15.16 -15.39 16.00
C ALA A 66 14.88 -14.02 15.36
N ALA A 67 14.34 -13.05 16.12
CA ALA A 67 13.96 -11.74 15.60
C ALA A 67 15.12 -10.97 14.94
N PRO A 68 16.35 -10.92 15.51
CA PRO A 68 17.47 -10.19 14.89
C PRO A 68 17.76 -10.65 13.45
N ARG A 69 17.92 -11.95 13.24
CA ARG A 69 18.21 -12.52 11.91
C ARG A 69 17.10 -12.24 10.90
N ILE A 70 15.83 -12.29 11.34
CA ILE A 70 14.70 -12.00 10.45
C ILE A 70 14.63 -10.51 10.11
N ALA A 71 14.90 -9.64 11.09
CA ALA A 71 14.97 -8.21 10.89
C ALA A 71 16.09 -7.80 9.95
N GLU A 72 17.28 -8.38 10.11
CA GLU A 72 18.39 -8.23 9.17
C GLU A 72 17.97 -8.56 7.75
N GLU A 73 17.33 -9.72 7.55
CA GLU A 73 16.88 -10.13 6.21
C GLU A 73 15.85 -9.14 5.62
N GLN A 74 14.82 -8.78 6.38
CA GLN A 74 13.73 -7.92 5.90
C GLN A 74 14.20 -6.50 5.60
N LEU A 75 15.00 -5.91 6.49
CA LEU A 75 15.48 -4.54 6.35
C LEU A 75 16.57 -4.43 5.29
N SER A 76 17.45 -5.44 5.17
CA SER A 76 18.42 -5.49 4.07
C SER A 76 17.75 -5.56 2.70
N LEU A 77 16.60 -6.23 2.57
CA LEU A 77 15.83 -6.26 1.33
C LEU A 77 15.24 -4.89 1.01
N LEU A 78 14.65 -4.21 2.00
CA LEU A 78 14.14 -2.85 1.83
C LEU A 78 15.25 -1.86 1.43
N SER A 79 16.39 -1.87 2.12
CA SER A 79 17.54 -1.01 1.79
C SER A 79 18.03 -1.25 0.35
N LYS A 80 18.06 -2.51 -0.10
CA LYS A 80 18.46 -2.86 -1.48
C LYS A 80 17.42 -2.55 -2.56
N SER A 81 16.18 -2.24 -2.18
CA SER A 81 15.11 -1.94 -3.14
C SER A 81 15.26 -0.57 -3.82
N ASN A 82 16.21 0.27 -3.37
CA ASN A 82 16.35 1.68 -3.78
C ASN A 82 15.11 2.54 -3.50
N LEU A 83 14.22 2.08 -2.62
CA LEU A 83 13.07 2.84 -2.19
C LEU A 83 13.49 3.91 -1.17
N HIS A 84 13.14 5.17 -1.43
CA HIS A 84 13.31 6.21 -0.42
C HIS A 84 12.23 6.08 0.66
N ILE A 85 12.63 5.59 1.84
CA ILE A 85 11.78 5.55 3.03
C ILE A 85 12.13 6.76 3.92
N ASN A 86 11.14 7.61 4.20
CA ASN A 86 11.33 8.80 5.02
C ASN A 86 11.69 8.45 6.46
N LYS A 87 11.08 7.40 7.01
CA LYS A 87 11.35 6.91 8.37
C LYS A 87 10.80 5.49 8.60
N LEU A 88 11.58 4.68 9.32
CA LEU A 88 11.16 3.43 9.94
C LEU A 88 10.78 3.69 11.41
N HIS A 89 9.53 3.42 11.73
CA HIS A 89 8.93 3.47 13.06
C HIS A 89 8.98 2.08 13.69
N VAL A 90 9.68 1.90 14.80
CA VAL A 90 9.91 0.60 15.44
C VAL A 90 9.13 0.51 16.74
N TYR A 91 8.32 -0.54 16.83
CA TYR A 91 7.56 -0.90 18.01
C TYR A 91 8.09 -2.22 18.56
N GLY A 92 8.88 -2.15 19.63
CA GLY A 92 9.50 -3.29 20.27
C GLY A 92 8.61 -3.85 21.38
N ILE A 93 8.35 -5.16 21.35
CA ILE A 93 7.59 -5.88 22.37
C ILE A 93 8.44 -7.03 22.90
N GLY A 94 8.51 -7.19 24.22
CA GLY A 94 9.17 -8.31 24.88
C GLY A 94 10.20 -7.88 25.91
N LYS A 95 10.94 -8.84 26.46
CA LYS A 95 11.95 -8.58 27.50
C LYS A 95 13.30 -8.18 26.86
N ASN A 96 14.10 -7.39 27.57
CA ASN A 96 15.45 -6.96 27.15
C ASN A 96 15.50 -6.11 25.86
N LEU A 97 14.51 -5.23 25.66
CA LEU A 97 14.44 -4.33 24.51
C LEU A 97 15.57 -3.30 24.45
N THR A 98 16.31 -3.10 25.53
CA THR A 98 17.56 -2.31 25.53
C THR A 98 18.64 -2.89 24.59
N ARG A 99 18.46 -4.13 24.11
CA ARG A 99 19.30 -4.79 23.08
C ARG A 99 18.78 -4.60 21.65
N LEU A 100 17.75 -3.80 21.42
CA LEU A 100 17.29 -3.42 20.08
C LEU A 100 18.16 -2.46 19.25
N PRO A 101 19.25 -1.78 19.71
CA PRO A 101 19.95 -0.75 18.92
C PRO A 101 20.85 -1.32 17.81
N THR A 102 20.42 -2.41 17.19
CA THR A 102 21.09 -3.10 16.08
C THR A 102 20.25 -3.05 14.81
N ILE A 103 19.01 -2.56 14.86
CA ILE A 103 18.16 -2.53 13.67
C ILE A 103 18.65 -1.50 12.65
N GLU A 104 19.19 -0.38 13.14
CA GLU A 104 19.76 0.69 12.32
C GLU A 104 20.95 0.22 11.47
N GLN A 105 21.66 -0.83 11.91
CA GLN A 105 22.78 -1.37 11.13
C GLN A 105 22.31 -2.08 9.85
N TRP A 106 21.02 -2.41 9.74
CA TRP A 106 20.41 -3.11 8.61
C TRP A 106 19.51 -2.21 7.75
N ALA A 107 19.33 -0.96 8.16
CA ALA A 107 18.49 0.03 7.50
C ALA A 107 19.34 1.21 7.00
N ASP A 108 19.17 1.61 5.75
CA ASP A 108 19.82 2.80 5.17
C ASP A 108 18.94 4.06 5.26
N PHE A 109 17.80 3.97 5.96
CA PHE A 109 16.84 5.04 6.21
C PHE A 109 16.74 5.38 7.71
N PRO A 110 16.24 6.59 8.06
CA PRO A 110 16.12 7.01 9.45
C PRO A 110 15.23 6.05 10.27
N VAL A 111 15.71 5.64 11.44
CA VAL A 111 14.99 4.77 12.38
C VAL A 111 14.54 5.57 13.60
N GLN A 112 13.31 5.31 14.06
CA GLN A 112 12.72 5.87 15.27
C GLN A 112 12.09 4.75 16.09
N TYR A 113 12.45 4.64 17.37
CA TYR A 113 11.77 3.73 18.30
C TYR A 113 10.61 4.46 18.96
N ASP A 114 9.39 4.19 18.52
CA ASP A 114 8.21 4.86 19.05
C ASP A 114 7.80 4.30 20.41
N ARG A 115 7.84 2.97 20.55
CA ARG A 115 7.45 2.29 21.79
C ARG A 115 8.29 1.04 22.01
N LEU A 116 8.77 0.88 23.24
CA LEU A 116 9.46 -0.31 23.73
C LEU A 116 8.75 -0.79 24.99
N MET A 117 8.09 -1.95 24.95
CA MET A 117 7.26 -2.42 26.05
C MET A 117 7.54 -3.89 26.39
N PRO A 118 7.52 -4.27 27.68
CA PRO A 118 7.79 -5.65 28.09
C PRO A 118 6.74 -6.64 27.58
N GLU A 119 5.51 -6.15 27.38
CA GLU A 119 4.34 -6.90 26.95
C GLU A 119 3.53 -6.07 25.96
N GLY A 120 2.76 -6.74 25.12
CA GLY A 120 1.96 -6.11 24.09
C GLY A 120 1.63 -7.06 22.96
N ASN A 121 0.89 -6.55 21.98
CA ASN A 121 0.57 -7.24 20.74
C ASN A 121 0.63 -6.23 19.58
N GLU A 122 0.26 -6.70 18.39
CA GLU A 122 0.31 -5.90 17.17
C GLU A 122 -0.59 -4.66 17.19
N TYR A 123 -1.63 -4.60 18.03
CA TYR A 123 -2.57 -3.46 18.06
C TYR A 123 -1.86 -2.14 18.37
N ILE A 124 -0.84 -2.16 19.22
CA ILE A 124 -0.15 -0.93 19.62
C ILE A 124 0.60 -0.33 18.41
N THR A 125 1.17 -1.18 17.57
CA THR A 125 1.81 -0.75 16.31
C THR A 125 0.77 -0.30 15.30
N LEU A 126 -0.32 -1.07 15.11
CA LEU A 126 -1.40 -0.71 14.18
C LEU A 126 -2.08 0.61 14.58
N LYS A 127 -2.20 0.89 15.89
CA LYS A 127 -2.69 2.16 16.42
C LYS A 127 -1.76 3.29 16.05
N GLY A 128 -0.46 3.08 16.20
CA GLY A 128 0.58 4.01 15.75
C GLY A 128 0.52 4.31 14.25
N VAL A 129 0.31 3.28 13.42
CA VAL A 129 0.10 3.44 11.97
C VAL A 129 -1.13 4.31 11.70
N GLN A 130 -2.26 4.01 12.37
CA GLN A 130 -3.50 4.75 12.18
C GLN A 130 -3.39 6.20 12.63
N ASP A 131 -2.80 6.46 13.80
CA ASP A 131 -2.60 7.82 14.32
C ASP A 131 -1.73 8.65 13.38
N PHE A 132 -0.65 8.05 12.87
CA PHE A 132 0.18 8.66 11.84
C PHE A 132 -0.63 9.00 10.59
N CYS A 133 -1.42 8.06 10.08
CA CYS A 133 -2.19 8.28 8.85
C CYS A 133 -3.29 9.32 9.03
N ARG A 134 -4.00 9.33 10.17
CA ARG A 134 -4.99 10.37 10.49
C ARG A 134 -4.34 11.75 10.56
N LEU A 135 -3.16 11.86 11.17
CA LEU A 135 -2.40 13.12 11.20
C LEU A 135 -2.03 13.59 9.78
N LYS A 136 -1.59 12.67 8.90
CA LYS A 136 -1.26 13.02 7.50
C LYS A 136 -2.48 13.51 6.74
N VAL A 137 -3.60 12.81 6.84
CA VAL A 137 -4.87 13.22 6.22
C VAL A 137 -5.34 14.57 6.75
N ALA A 138 -5.34 14.76 8.08
CA ALA A 138 -5.76 16.02 8.71
C ALA A 138 -4.88 17.22 8.30
N THR A 139 -3.60 16.98 7.99
CA THR A 139 -2.66 18.01 7.51
C THR A 139 -2.61 18.13 5.98
N GLY A 140 -3.50 17.45 5.26
CA GLY A 140 -3.57 17.48 3.80
C GLY A 140 -2.37 16.82 3.09
N LYS A 141 -1.60 16.00 3.82
CA LYS A 141 -0.40 15.33 3.29
C LYS A 141 -0.74 13.92 2.82
N LYS A 142 -0.24 13.55 1.63
CA LYS A 142 -0.31 12.18 1.12
C LYS A 142 0.82 11.36 1.70
N ALA A 143 0.51 10.16 2.17
CA ALA A 143 1.50 9.21 2.65
C ALA A 143 1.10 7.77 2.34
N ILE A 144 2.10 6.95 2.08
CA ILE A 144 1.98 5.49 1.94
C ILE A 144 2.76 4.86 3.09
N VAL A 145 2.20 3.82 3.68
CA VAL A 145 2.83 3.11 4.79
C VAL A 145 3.07 1.64 4.45
N LEU A 146 4.21 1.12 4.90
CA LEU A 146 4.48 -0.31 5.01
C LEU A 146 4.24 -0.74 6.45
N TYR A 147 3.45 -1.79 6.66
CA TYR A 147 3.41 -2.52 7.91
C TYR A 147 4.10 -3.87 7.73
N LEU A 148 4.98 -4.22 8.68
CA LEU A 148 5.66 -5.50 8.70
C LEU A 148 5.97 -5.96 10.13
N HIS A 149 6.25 -7.25 10.28
CA HIS A 149 6.74 -7.88 11.51
C HIS A 149 7.60 -9.11 11.19
N PRO A 150 8.46 -9.58 12.11
CA PRO A 150 9.39 -10.67 11.84
C PRO A 150 8.67 -12.03 11.90
N LYS A 151 7.80 -12.32 10.91
CA LYS A 151 6.99 -13.55 10.85
C LYS A 151 7.84 -14.80 11.11
N GLY A 152 7.41 -15.64 12.05
CA GLY A 152 8.14 -16.86 12.41
C GLY A 152 9.22 -16.66 13.49
N SER A 153 9.41 -15.43 14.01
CA SER A 153 10.26 -15.19 15.19
C SER A 153 9.72 -15.87 16.46
N PHE A 154 8.39 -15.99 16.58
CA PHE A 154 7.71 -16.63 17.70
C PHE A 154 7.53 -18.14 17.51
N HIS A 155 7.35 -18.59 16.27
CA HIS A 155 7.17 -20.00 15.90
C HIS A 155 8.11 -20.37 14.74
N PRO A 156 9.40 -20.61 15.02
CA PRO A 156 10.36 -20.93 13.97
C PRO A 156 10.05 -22.33 13.39
N HIS A 157 9.68 -22.37 12.12
CA HIS A 157 9.48 -23.61 11.36
C HIS A 157 9.76 -23.35 9.87
N ARG A 158 10.18 -24.38 9.12
CA ARG A 158 10.52 -24.28 7.68
C ARG A 158 9.39 -23.65 6.86
N SER A 159 8.15 -24.03 7.16
CA SER A 159 6.93 -23.46 6.57
C SER A 159 6.82 -21.94 6.74
N ASN A 160 7.02 -21.45 7.97
CA ASN A 160 7.00 -20.01 8.26
C ASN A 160 8.16 -19.27 7.58
N GLU A 161 9.33 -19.91 7.46
CA GLU A 161 10.47 -19.34 6.75
C GLU A 161 10.17 -19.15 5.26
N LEU A 162 9.61 -20.17 4.60
CA LEU A 162 9.25 -20.10 3.18
C LEU A 162 8.14 -19.10 2.93
N TYR A 163 7.11 -19.11 3.78
CA TYR A 163 6.02 -18.15 3.71
C TYR A 163 6.51 -16.71 3.86
N ARG A 164 7.43 -16.48 4.81
CA ARG A 164 8.09 -15.19 4.99
C ARG A 164 8.96 -14.81 3.80
N LYS A 165 9.74 -15.73 3.23
CA LYS A 165 10.54 -15.47 2.03
C LYS A 165 9.66 -15.05 0.85
N ALA A 166 8.50 -15.68 0.68
CA ALA A 166 7.52 -15.28 -0.32
C ALA A 166 7.00 -13.85 -0.05
N MET A 167 6.56 -13.53 1.17
CA MET A 167 6.13 -12.16 1.50
C MET A 167 7.24 -11.14 1.29
N ASN A 168 8.46 -11.46 1.71
CA ASN A 168 9.64 -10.63 1.53
C ASN A 168 9.92 -10.36 0.05
N HIS A 169 9.81 -11.37 -0.81
CA HIS A 169 9.98 -11.22 -2.25
C HIS A 169 8.94 -10.27 -2.86
N PHE A 170 7.65 -10.51 -2.60
CA PHE A 170 6.56 -9.76 -3.23
C PHE A 170 6.32 -8.36 -2.64
N VAL A 171 6.72 -8.13 -1.38
CA VAL A 171 6.40 -6.88 -0.66
C VAL A 171 7.63 -6.03 -0.39
N LEU A 172 8.81 -6.63 -0.15
CA LEU A 172 10.01 -5.91 0.30
C LEU A 172 11.11 -5.82 -0.77
N ARG A 173 11.37 -6.91 -1.51
CA ARG A 173 12.46 -6.99 -2.49
C ARG A 173 12.22 -6.08 -3.70
N ASP A 174 11.02 -6.15 -4.26
CA ASP A 174 10.56 -5.26 -5.33
C ASP A 174 9.21 -4.65 -4.94
N PRO A 175 9.21 -3.53 -4.19
CA PRO A 175 7.98 -2.91 -3.70
C PRO A 175 7.26 -2.10 -4.78
N PHE A 176 7.91 -1.77 -5.90
CA PHE A 176 7.38 -0.83 -6.89
C PHE A 176 6.08 -1.28 -7.56
N PRO A 177 5.87 -2.57 -7.89
CA PRO A 177 4.58 -3.06 -8.34
C PRO A 177 3.45 -2.68 -7.37
N CYS A 178 3.60 -2.87 -6.06
CA CYS A 178 2.60 -2.45 -5.07
C CYS A 178 2.46 -0.92 -4.99
N LEU A 179 3.58 -0.20 -4.94
CA LEU A 179 3.54 1.25 -4.80
C LEU A 179 2.86 1.92 -5.99
N ARG A 180 3.08 1.42 -7.22
CA ARG A 180 2.41 1.93 -8.43
C ARG A 180 0.90 1.78 -8.37
N THR A 181 0.39 0.66 -7.84
CA THR A 181 -1.06 0.44 -7.76
C THR A 181 -1.71 1.32 -6.69
N LEU A 182 -1.03 1.58 -5.58
CA LEU A 182 -1.45 2.55 -4.57
C LEU A 182 -1.43 3.99 -5.12
N GLN A 183 -0.33 4.40 -5.74
CA GLN A 183 -0.16 5.76 -6.27
C GLN A 183 -1.13 6.10 -7.41
N SER A 184 -1.50 5.13 -8.23
CA SER A 184 -2.52 5.28 -9.27
C SER A 184 -3.95 5.28 -8.74
N GLY A 185 -4.15 5.00 -7.44
CA GLY A 185 -5.46 4.86 -6.83
C GLY A 185 -6.23 3.62 -7.28
N LEU A 186 -5.54 2.63 -7.87
CA LEU A 186 -6.14 1.35 -8.27
C LEU A 186 -6.58 0.54 -7.05
N CYS A 187 -5.83 0.63 -5.95
CA CYS A 187 -6.09 -0.08 -4.71
C CYS A 187 -5.70 0.77 -3.50
N ASP A 188 -6.25 0.39 -2.35
CA ASP A 188 -6.03 1.04 -1.06
C ASP A 188 -4.95 0.33 -0.24
N VAL A 189 -4.82 -0.99 -0.45
CA VAL A 189 -3.85 -1.87 0.23
C VAL A 189 -3.27 -2.85 -0.79
N CYS A 190 -1.99 -3.13 -0.68
CA CYS A 190 -1.29 -4.08 -1.52
C CYS A 190 -0.37 -4.99 -0.68
N GLY A 191 -0.35 -6.28 -0.99
CA GLY A 191 0.53 -7.24 -0.31
C GLY A 191 0.81 -8.46 -1.17
N MET A 192 1.42 -9.48 -0.58
CA MET A 192 1.69 -10.72 -1.32
C MET A 192 0.39 -11.34 -1.84
N ARG A 193 -0.60 -11.53 -0.97
CA ARG A 193 -1.87 -12.19 -1.29
C ARG A 193 -2.99 -11.57 -0.47
N PHE A 194 -4.13 -11.28 -1.09
CA PHE A 194 -5.35 -10.95 -0.37
C PHE A 194 -6.23 -12.20 -0.25
N SER A 195 -6.77 -12.46 0.93
CA SER A 195 -7.74 -13.53 1.16
C SER A 195 -9.03 -12.93 1.69
N ARG A 196 -10.14 -13.15 0.96
CA ARG A 196 -11.47 -12.73 1.38
C ARG A 196 -12.08 -13.66 2.42
N GLU A 197 -11.70 -14.93 2.35
CA GLU A 197 -12.16 -16.01 3.22
C GLU A 197 -11.02 -16.57 4.11
N PRO A 198 -11.32 -17.08 5.31
CA PRO A 198 -12.64 -17.08 5.97
C PRO A 198 -13.07 -15.73 6.54
N HIS A 199 -12.14 -14.78 6.65
CA HIS A 199 -12.39 -13.35 6.84
C HIS A 199 -11.44 -12.59 5.91
N ALA A 200 -11.72 -11.32 5.63
CA ALA A 200 -10.86 -10.52 4.77
C ALA A 200 -9.55 -10.17 5.50
N HIS A 201 -8.39 -10.42 4.89
CA HIS A 201 -7.05 -10.09 5.44
C HIS A 201 -5.93 -10.33 4.41
N PHE A 202 -4.72 -9.88 4.76
CA PHE A 202 -3.46 -10.23 4.10
C PHE A 202 -2.69 -11.22 4.99
N PRO A 203 -2.62 -12.52 4.66
CA PRO A 203 -2.08 -13.50 5.58
C PRO A 203 -0.59 -13.28 5.83
N GLY A 204 -0.24 -13.30 7.12
CA GLY A 204 1.10 -12.93 7.57
C GLY A 204 1.26 -11.45 7.93
N ASN A 205 0.26 -10.61 7.69
CA ASN A 205 0.21 -9.20 8.11
C ASN A 205 1.45 -8.38 7.66
N ILE A 206 1.80 -8.48 6.38
CA ILE A 206 2.84 -7.65 5.75
C ILE A 206 2.24 -7.04 4.48
N TRP A 207 2.11 -5.71 4.45
CA TRP A 207 1.37 -4.99 3.40
C TRP A 207 1.78 -3.53 3.31
N TRP A 208 1.59 -2.96 2.12
CA TRP A 208 1.60 -1.53 1.84
C TRP A 208 0.18 -0.97 1.81
N ALA A 209 -0.05 0.27 2.24
CA ALA A 209 -1.36 0.91 2.17
C ALA A 209 -1.29 2.43 2.04
N ASP A 210 -2.36 3.01 1.48
CA ASP A 210 -2.59 4.44 1.47
C ASP A 210 -3.09 4.91 2.86
N CYS A 211 -2.48 5.96 3.40
CA CYS A 211 -2.93 6.54 4.67
C CYS A 211 -4.36 7.09 4.62
N ALA A 212 -4.84 7.54 3.45
CA ALA A 212 -6.23 7.98 3.29
C ALA A 212 -7.21 6.85 3.60
N TYR A 213 -6.87 5.60 3.24
CA TYR A 213 -7.66 4.43 3.59
C TYR A 213 -7.55 4.08 5.07
N ILE A 214 -6.33 3.98 5.61
CA ILE A 214 -6.10 3.62 7.02
C ILE A 214 -6.81 4.58 7.98
N ALA A 215 -6.83 5.87 7.66
CA ALA A 215 -7.46 6.88 8.50
C ALA A 215 -8.97 6.64 8.70
N GLN A 216 -9.62 5.91 7.78
CA GLN A 216 -11.05 5.58 7.82
C GLN A 216 -11.34 4.31 8.61
N LEU A 217 -10.32 3.50 8.93
CA LEU A 217 -10.53 2.27 9.70
C LEU A 217 -11.03 2.58 11.11
N TYR A 218 -11.76 1.63 11.70
CA TYR A 218 -12.03 1.69 13.13
C TYR A 218 -10.73 1.46 13.93
N GLU A 219 -10.73 1.75 15.24
CA GLU A 219 -9.53 1.59 16.08
C GLU A 219 -9.08 0.12 16.15
N PRO A 220 -7.78 -0.21 16.01
CA PRO A 220 -7.32 -1.61 15.98
C PRO A 220 -7.73 -2.48 17.17
N ASP A 221 -7.99 -1.87 18.33
CA ASP A 221 -8.35 -2.53 19.58
C ASP A 221 -9.85 -2.52 19.87
N VAL A 222 -10.72 -2.10 18.93
CA VAL A 222 -12.18 -2.15 19.11
C VAL A 222 -12.62 -3.58 19.44
N PRO A 223 -13.27 -3.79 20.61
CA PRO A 223 -13.82 -5.08 20.95
C PRO A 223 -14.98 -5.44 20.02
N ARG A 224 -14.90 -6.61 19.37
CA ARG A 224 -15.97 -7.18 18.52
C ARG A 224 -16.95 -7.99 19.36
N THR A 225 -17.60 -7.35 20.32
CA THR A 225 -18.45 -8.00 21.33
C THR A 225 -19.67 -8.70 20.74
N GLU A 226 -20.11 -8.29 19.56
CA GLU A 226 -21.16 -8.94 18.77
C GLU A 226 -20.79 -10.37 18.33
N LEU A 227 -19.50 -10.73 18.38
CA LEU A 227 -19.02 -12.07 18.13
C LEU A 227 -18.89 -12.90 19.42
N ALA A 228 -19.22 -12.32 20.59
CA ALA A 228 -19.22 -13.06 21.85
C ALA A 228 -20.22 -14.22 21.81
N GLY A 229 -19.77 -15.42 22.19
CA GLY A 229 -20.60 -16.62 22.19
C GLY A 229 -20.80 -17.26 20.82
N VAL A 230 -20.23 -16.72 19.74
CA VAL A 230 -20.23 -17.39 18.44
C VAL A 230 -19.32 -18.62 18.53
N ASN A 231 -19.91 -19.82 18.39
CA ASN A 231 -19.17 -21.08 18.37
C ASN A 231 -18.49 -21.30 17.00
N LEU A 232 -17.49 -20.48 16.69
CA LEU A 232 -16.61 -20.59 15.53
C LEU A 232 -15.16 -20.31 15.95
N PRO A 233 -14.16 -20.88 15.27
CA PRO A 233 -12.76 -20.60 15.58
C PRO A 233 -12.39 -19.12 15.37
N ASP A 234 -11.48 -18.59 16.20
CA ASP A 234 -11.02 -17.20 16.11
C ASP A 234 -10.48 -16.82 14.72
N TYR A 235 -9.71 -17.72 14.10
CA TYR A 235 -9.17 -17.54 12.75
C TYR A 235 -10.27 -17.46 11.69
N CYS A 236 -11.47 -17.95 11.99
CA CYS A 236 -12.56 -17.95 11.03
C CYS A 236 -13.16 -16.55 10.95
N ILE A 237 -13.41 -15.92 12.09
CA ILE A 237 -14.11 -14.64 12.19
C ILE A 237 -13.19 -13.44 12.42
N GLY A 238 -11.87 -13.63 12.52
CA GLY A 238 -10.90 -12.53 12.63
C GLY A 238 -10.93 -11.87 14.00
N VAL A 239 -10.92 -12.67 15.07
CA VAL A 239 -10.88 -12.21 16.47
C VAL A 239 -9.65 -12.76 17.20
N GLY A 240 -9.48 -12.38 18.46
CA GLY A 240 -8.36 -12.83 19.29
C GLY A 240 -7.03 -12.46 18.65
N ARG A 241 -6.14 -13.43 18.46
CA ARG A 241 -4.83 -13.19 17.81
C ARG A 241 -4.92 -12.84 16.32
N PHE A 242 -6.07 -13.10 15.68
CA PHE A 242 -6.26 -12.86 14.24
C PHE A 242 -6.90 -11.51 13.94
N ALA A 243 -7.36 -10.78 14.95
CA ALA A 243 -7.96 -9.46 14.75
C ALA A 243 -6.94 -8.46 14.16
N SER A 244 -5.66 -8.56 14.50
CA SER A 244 -4.61 -7.73 13.88
C SER A 244 -4.40 -8.03 12.40
N GLU A 245 -4.49 -9.30 11.99
CA GLU A 245 -4.39 -9.67 10.56
C GLU A 245 -5.63 -9.19 9.79
N HIS A 246 -6.79 -9.24 10.44
CA HIS A 246 -8.08 -8.84 9.86
C HIS A 246 -8.26 -7.31 9.74
N TRP A 247 -7.76 -6.54 10.70
CA TRP A 247 -8.06 -5.11 10.85
C TRP A 247 -7.88 -4.30 9.56
N ILE A 248 -6.79 -4.53 8.82
CA ILE A 248 -6.49 -3.80 7.58
C ILE A 248 -7.55 -3.99 6.49
N ALA A 249 -8.35 -5.06 6.57
CA ALA A 249 -9.39 -5.40 5.60
C ALA A 249 -10.80 -5.36 6.17
N SER A 250 -10.96 -4.71 7.32
CA SER A 250 -12.25 -4.57 8.00
C SER A 250 -13.19 -3.56 7.33
N HIS A 251 -12.68 -2.63 6.50
CA HIS A 251 -13.53 -1.63 5.87
C HIS A 251 -14.24 -2.19 4.62
N PRO A 252 -15.57 -1.98 4.48
CA PRO A 252 -16.34 -2.58 3.38
C PRO A 252 -16.00 -2.02 2.00
N GLN A 253 -15.34 -0.86 1.93
CA GLN A 253 -14.90 -0.24 0.66
C GLN A 253 -13.45 -0.55 0.30
N LEU A 254 -12.77 -1.45 1.02
CA LEU A 254 -11.41 -1.86 0.67
C LEU A 254 -11.34 -2.30 -0.79
N ARG A 255 -10.40 -1.71 -1.54
CA ARG A 255 -9.96 -2.19 -2.85
C ARG A 255 -8.57 -2.81 -2.67
N PRO A 256 -8.45 -4.13 -2.47
CA PRO A 256 -7.17 -4.75 -2.26
C PRO A 256 -6.50 -5.07 -3.59
N CYS A 257 -5.17 -5.05 -3.60
CA CYS A 257 -4.36 -5.66 -4.63
C CYS A 257 -3.43 -6.72 -4.05
N ASP A 258 -3.09 -7.69 -4.88
CA ASP A 258 -2.07 -8.66 -4.53
C ASP A 258 -1.13 -8.99 -5.68
N CYS A 259 0.07 -9.45 -5.31
CA CYS A 259 1.18 -9.64 -6.24
C CYS A 259 1.50 -11.11 -6.52
N LEU A 260 0.90 -12.04 -5.77
CA LEU A 260 1.10 -13.47 -5.96
C LEU A 260 0.55 -13.90 -7.34
N PRO A 261 1.39 -14.47 -8.22
CA PRO A 261 0.95 -14.96 -9.52
C PRO A 261 -0.17 -15.99 -9.37
N PHE A 262 -1.22 -15.84 -10.18
CA PHE A 262 -2.33 -16.78 -10.17
C PHE A 262 -1.96 -18.04 -10.95
N SER A 263 -1.67 -19.12 -10.23
CA SER A 263 -1.76 -20.48 -10.76
C SER A 263 -2.61 -21.34 -9.82
N ARG A 264 -3.17 -22.43 -10.34
CA ARG A 264 -3.99 -23.40 -9.58
C ARG A 264 -3.28 -23.98 -8.36
N GLU A 265 -1.95 -23.89 -8.28
CA GLU A 265 -1.15 -24.51 -7.22
C GLU A 265 -1.01 -23.62 -5.97
N HIS A 266 -1.34 -22.31 -6.05
CA HIS A 266 -0.92 -21.30 -5.04
C HIS A 266 -2.04 -20.90 -4.08
N PHE A 267 -3.15 -21.63 -4.13
CA PHE A 267 -4.42 -21.20 -3.58
C PHE A 267 -4.54 -21.30 -2.05
N TYR A 268 -3.74 -22.11 -1.35
CA TYR A 268 -4.12 -22.49 0.02
C TYR A 268 -3.51 -21.66 1.15
N TRP A 269 -4.42 -21.25 2.04
CA TRP A 269 -4.22 -20.61 3.34
C TRP A 269 -3.35 -21.42 4.33
N TYR A 270 -3.11 -22.71 4.05
CA TYR A 270 -2.57 -23.68 5.03
C TYR A 270 -1.37 -24.51 4.56
N GLY A 271 -0.81 -24.26 3.38
CA GLY A 271 0.18 -25.17 2.81
C GLY A 271 1.47 -24.48 2.40
N ALA A 272 2.30 -24.06 3.35
CA ALA A 272 3.71 -23.82 3.02
C ALA A 272 4.38 -25.09 2.45
N GLU A 273 3.80 -26.27 2.71
CA GLU A 273 4.15 -27.54 2.07
C GLU A 273 4.04 -27.50 0.54
N ARG A 274 3.21 -26.60 -0.03
CA ARG A 274 3.17 -26.38 -1.49
C ARG A 274 4.12 -25.29 -1.97
N ILE A 275 4.56 -24.39 -1.09
CA ILE A 275 5.60 -23.39 -1.38
C ILE A 275 6.97 -24.08 -1.55
N GLU A 276 7.20 -25.20 -0.85
CA GLU A 276 8.44 -25.98 -0.96
C GLU A 276 8.76 -26.45 -2.38
N ASN A 277 7.73 -26.74 -3.19
CA ASN A 277 7.90 -27.23 -4.56
C ASN A 277 7.91 -26.11 -5.61
N THR A 278 7.81 -24.85 -5.20
CA THR A 278 7.54 -23.73 -6.11
C THR A 278 8.54 -22.60 -5.96
N VAL A 279 9.82 -22.99 -5.94
CA VAL A 279 10.96 -22.07 -6.07
C VAL A 279 10.86 -21.20 -7.33
N SER A 280 10.13 -21.66 -8.35
CA SER A 280 9.88 -20.90 -9.59
C SER A 280 9.17 -19.56 -9.39
N PHE A 281 8.47 -19.31 -8.27
CA PHE A 281 7.83 -18.01 -8.04
C PHE A 281 8.81 -16.86 -7.93
N PHE A 282 10.02 -17.14 -7.43
CA PHE A 282 10.99 -16.08 -7.17
C PHE A 282 11.61 -15.50 -8.45
N ASP A 283 11.36 -16.17 -9.59
CA ASP A 283 11.85 -15.86 -10.93
C ASP A 283 10.78 -15.22 -11.83
N GLU A 284 9.51 -15.17 -11.39
CA GLU A 284 8.43 -14.52 -12.15
C GLU A 284 8.43 -13.00 -11.96
N ASP A 285 8.03 -12.27 -13.01
CA ASP A 285 7.84 -10.83 -12.93
C ASP A 285 6.70 -10.49 -11.94
N VAL A 286 7.03 -9.71 -10.91
CA VAL A 286 6.06 -9.32 -9.88
C VAL A 286 5.03 -8.36 -10.46
N GLN A 287 3.78 -8.80 -10.56
CA GLN A 287 2.65 -7.98 -10.98
C GLN A 287 1.56 -7.94 -9.91
N CYS A 288 1.34 -6.75 -9.37
CA CYS A 288 0.26 -6.50 -8.41
C CYS A 288 -0.99 -6.02 -9.14
N VAL A 289 -2.12 -6.70 -8.92
CA VAL A 289 -3.40 -6.43 -9.59
C VAL A 289 -4.55 -6.49 -8.59
N PRO A 290 -5.75 -5.96 -8.94
CA PRO A 290 -6.92 -6.02 -8.06
C PRO A 290 -7.24 -7.45 -7.60
N ALA A 291 -7.55 -7.56 -6.31
CA ALA A 291 -7.91 -8.78 -5.63
C ALA A 291 -9.33 -8.68 -5.05
N PRO A 292 -10.01 -9.81 -4.75
CA PRO A 292 -9.60 -11.17 -5.06
C PRO A 292 -9.58 -11.44 -6.57
N ARG A 293 -8.59 -12.20 -7.04
CA ARG A 293 -8.50 -12.59 -8.46
C ARG A 293 -9.69 -13.48 -8.84
N PRO A 294 -10.34 -13.29 -10.01
CA PRO A 294 -11.56 -14.02 -10.38
C PRO A 294 -11.46 -15.55 -10.24
N GLY A 295 -10.34 -16.14 -10.67
CA GLY A 295 -10.14 -17.59 -10.58
C GLY A 295 -9.93 -18.12 -9.14
N MET A 296 -9.62 -17.26 -8.17
CA MET A 296 -9.56 -17.67 -6.76
C MET A 296 -10.96 -17.95 -6.19
N GLN A 297 -11.97 -17.17 -6.57
CA GLN A 297 -13.33 -17.37 -6.06
C GLN A 297 -13.91 -18.69 -6.57
N GLU A 298 -13.76 -18.98 -7.86
CA GLU A 298 -14.23 -20.23 -8.46
C GLU A 298 -13.56 -21.45 -7.83
N PHE A 299 -12.24 -21.39 -7.60
CA PHE A 299 -11.52 -22.49 -6.95
C PHE A 299 -11.96 -22.68 -5.49
N ALA A 300 -12.18 -21.59 -4.75
CA ALA A 300 -12.72 -21.63 -3.38
C ALA A 300 -14.07 -22.36 -3.37
N HIS A 301 -14.97 -21.99 -4.29
CA HIS A 301 -16.32 -22.54 -4.39
C HIS A 301 -16.37 -24.01 -4.79
N ASN A 302 -15.39 -24.53 -5.54
CA ASN A 302 -15.40 -25.93 -5.96
C ASN A 302 -14.98 -26.93 -4.85
N GLN A 303 -14.44 -26.45 -3.72
CA GLN A 303 -14.06 -27.26 -2.55
C GLN A 303 -15.26 -27.53 -1.60
N SER A 304 -16.35 -28.08 -2.15
CA SER A 304 -17.75 -28.14 -1.63
C SER A 304 -18.02 -28.33 -0.11
N GLN A 305 -17.17 -28.99 0.68
CA GLN A 305 -17.36 -29.08 2.15
C GLN A 305 -16.84 -27.86 2.93
N TYR A 306 -15.87 -27.13 2.37
CA TYR A 306 -15.29 -25.92 2.97
C TYR A 306 -16.28 -24.73 2.95
N ASN A 307 -17.22 -24.71 2.01
CA ASN A 307 -17.99 -23.52 1.67
C ASN A 307 -18.98 -23.04 2.74
N ARG A 308 -19.68 -23.92 3.47
CA ARG A 308 -20.75 -23.47 4.38
C ARG A 308 -20.20 -22.78 5.63
N VAL A 309 -19.19 -23.36 6.27
CA VAL A 309 -18.57 -22.79 7.48
C VAL A 309 -17.84 -21.50 7.12
N VAL A 310 -17.07 -21.52 6.03
CA VAL A 310 -16.27 -20.38 5.60
C VAL A 310 -17.14 -19.21 5.14
N ALA A 311 -18.21 -19.46 4.40
CA ALA A 311 -19.17 -18.41 4.05
C ALA A 311 -19.87 -17.85 5.30
N LYS A 312 -20.20 -18.70 6.29
CA LYS A 312 -20.74 -18.25 7.57
C LYS A 312 -19.74 -17.36 8.30
N CYS A 313 -18.46 -17.72 8.33
CA CYS A 313 -17.41 -16.92 8.95
C CYS A 313 -17.23 -15.57 8.28
N SER A 314 -17.15 -15.54 6.95
CA SER A 314 -16.98 -14.30 6.18
C SER A 314 -18.15 -13.35 6.40
N ARG A 315 -19.38 -13.89 6.37
CA ARG A 315 -20.60 -13.11 6.64
C ARG A 315 -20.61 -12.53 8.06
N LEU A 316 -20.32 -13.35 9.08
CA LEU A 316 -20.34 -12.92 10.48
C LEU A 316 -19.25 -11.88 10.76
N SER A 317 -18.04 -12.09 10.23
CA SER A 317 -16.95 -11.13 10.33
C SER A 317 -17.34 -9.79 9.67
N ALA A 318 -17.84 -9.80 8.43
CA ALA A 318 -18.27 -8.56 7.78
C ALA A 318 -19.45 -7.85 8.49
N GLU A 319 -20.34 -8.60 9.15
CA GLU A 319 -21.41 -8.01 9.98
C GLU A 319 -20.89 -7.35 11.24
N ALA A 320 -19.92 -7.99 11.89
CA ALA A 320 -19.21 -7.47 13.03
C ALA A 320 -18.48 -6.15 12.69
N ASP A 321 -17.81 -6.08 11.54
CA ASP A 321 -17.17 -4.83 11.09
C ASP A 321 -18.17 -3.69 10.95
N ARG A 322 -19.33 -3.94 10.30
CA ARG A 322 -20.38 -2.93 10.17
C ARG A 322 -20.86 -2.40 11.51
N LYS A 323 -20.94 -3.26 12.53
CA LYS A 323 -21.33 -2.86 13.90
C LYS A 323 -20.23 -2.06 14.59
N ALA A 324 -18.96 -2.46 14.44
CA ALA A 324 -17.81 -1.72 14.95
C ALA A 324 -17.72 -0.31 14.34
N TYR A 325 -17.97 -0.15 13.04
CA TYR A 325 -18.06 1.18 12.43
C TYR A 325 -19.23 2.00 12.99
N ALA A 326 -20.40 1.39 13.16
CA ALA A 326 -21.57 2.08 13.68
C ALA A 326 -21.36 2.57 15.13
N SER A 327 -20.73 1.77 15.99
CA SER A 327 -20.45 2.15 17.37
C SER A 327 -19.45 3.30 17.46
N GLN A 328 -18.41 3.29 16.61
CA GLN A 328 -17.45 4.38 16.58
C GLN A 328 -18.05 5.65 15.99
N ILE A 329 -18.74 5.60 14.85
CA ILE A 329 -19.38 6.80 14.25
C ILE A 329 -20.37 7.46 15.21
N GLY A 330 -21.09 6.67 16.02
CA GLY A 330 -21.94 7.18 17.09
C GLY A 330 -21.17 8.03 18.11
N SER A 331 -20.00 7.57 18.55
CA SER A 331 -19.15 8.30 19.51
C SER A 331 -18.50 9.58 18.97
N TRP A 332 -18.38 9.75 17.65
CA TRP A 332 -17.82 10.98 17.05
C TRP A 332 -18.86 12.11 16.91
N ARG A 333 -20.15 11.81 17.12
CA ARG A 333 -21.27 12.76 16.95
C ARG A 333 -21.83 13.30 18.27
N GLU A 334 -21.34 12.81 19.41
CA GLU A 334 -21.66 13.30 20.76
C GLU A 334 -20.58 14.27 21.25
#